data_AF-A0A2W5SK76-F1
#
_entry.id   AF-A0A2W5SK76-F1
#
_cell.length_a   1.000
_cell.length_b   1.000
_cell.length_c   1.000
_cell.angle_alpha   90.00
_cell.angle_beta   90.00
_cell.angle_gamma   90.00
#
_symmetry.space_group_name_H-M   'P 1'
#
loop_
_entity.id
_entity.type
_entity.pdbx_description
1 polymer ?
#
loop_
_entity_poly.entity_id
_entity_poly.type
_entity_poly.pdbx_seq_one_letter_code
_entity_poly.pdbx_strand_id
1 'polypeptide(L)'
;MPKLKESATDLQAARNDTLPRSCPPRGLRREEAAAYIAVSPSFFDQMVKDKLMPRAKKVGGRNIWDRHALDRYFSKLPGGDDEGEDDEWDFAV
;
A
#
# COMPACT_ATOMS: atom_id res chain seq x y z
N MET A 1 18.53 -35.06 -9.27
CA MET A 1 17.61 -33.98 -9.74
C MET A 1 16.92 -33.39 -8.52
N PRO A 2 17.28 -32.19 -8.04
CA PRO A 2 16.59 -31.57 -6.92
C PRO A 2 15.22 -31.04 -7.41
N LYS A 3 14.13 -31.42 -6.74
CA LYS A 3 12.79 -30.86 -6.97
C LYS A 3 12.82 -29.41 -6.52
N LEU A 4 12.77 -28.47 -7.46
CA LEU A 4 12.66 -27.04 -7.18
C LEU A 4 11.32 -26.82 -6.46
N LYS A 5 11.38 -26.51 -5.17
CA LYS A 5 10.21 -26.09 -4.41
C LYS A 5 9.85 -24.71 -4.95
N GLU A 6 8.76 -24.60 -5.70
CA GLU A 6 8.19 -23.31 -6.07
C GLU A 6 7.96 -22.51 -4.77
N SER A 7 8.74 -21.45 -4.61
CA SER A 7 8.75 -20.64 -3.40
C SER A 7 7.48 -19.79 -3.37
N ALA A 8 6.93 -19.54 -2.17
CA ALA A 8 5.68 -18.79 -2.01
C ALA A 8 5.71 -17.37 -2.65
N THR A 9 6.91 -16.82 -2.84
CA THR A 9 7.20 -15.58 -3.55
C THR A 9 6.94 -15.69 -5.05
N ASP A 10 7.26 -16.82 -5.68
CA ASP A 10 7.06 -17.08 -7.11
C ASP A 10 5.56 -17.10 -7.47
N LEU A 11 4.76 -17.74 -6.61
CA LEU A 11 3.30 -17.72 -6.71
C LEU A 11 2.68 -16.32 -6.46
N GLN A 12 3.39 -15.40 -5.77
CA GLN A 12 2.96 -14.00 -5.56
C GLN A 12 3.20 -13.14 -6.81
N ALA A 13 4.28 -13.38 -7.53
CA ALA A 13 4.54 -12.71 -8.80
C ALA A 13 3.50 -13.11 -9.86
N ALA A 14 3.18 -14.41 -9.98
CA ALA A 14 2.23 -14.93 -10.95
C ALA A 14 0.79 -14.39 -10.77
N ARG A 15 0.34 -14.21 -9.52
CA ARG A 15 -1.00 -13.62 -9.22
C ARG A 15 -1.06 -12.13 -9.56
N ASN A 16 0.05 -11.40 -9.47
CA ASN A 16 0.13 -10.00 -9.88
C ASN A 16 0.20 -9.83 -11.41
N ASP A 17 0.57 -10.88 -12.15
CA ASP A 17 0.62 -10.87 -13.63
C ASP A 17 -0.74 -11.21 -14.28
N THR A 18 -1.72 -11.70 -13.50
CA THR A 18 -3.06 -12.01 -14.00
C THR A 18 -3.86 -10.75 -14.40
N LEU A 19 -3.53 -9.60 -13.80
CA LEU A 19 -4.11 -8.32 -14.19
C LEU A 19 -3.16 -7.56 -15.12
N PRO A 20 -3.68 -6.76 -16.07
CA PRO A 20 -2.85 -5.84 -16.83
C PRO A 20 -2.03 -4.97 -15.89
N ARG A 21 -0.76 -4.72 -16.22
CA ARG A 21 0.17 -3.92 -15.38
C ARG A 21 -0.34 -2.50 -15.08
N SER A 22 -1.28 -2.00 -15.88
CA SER A 22 -1.98 -0.72 -15.68
C SER A 22 -3.06 -0.75 -14.60
N CYS A 23 -3.48 -1.92 -14.12
CA CYS A 23 -4.50 -2.09 -13.11
C CYS A 23 -3.87 -2.62 -11.80
N PRO A 24 -3.30 -1.74 -10.96
CA PRO A 24 -2.72 -2.17 -9.70
C PRO A 24 -3.81 -2.80 -8.81
N PRO A 25 -3.52 -3.95 -8.16
CA PRO A 25 -4.49 -4.65 -7.35
C PRO A 25 -5.02 -3.75 -6.23
N ARG A 26 -6.33 -3.81 -6.01
CA ARG A 26 -6.99 -2.99 -4.98
C ARG A 26 -6.65 -3.42 -3.56
N GLY A 27 -6.58 -4.74 -3.37
CA GLY A 27 -6.28 -5.38 -2.11
C GLY A 27 -4.80 -5.72 -2.02
N LEU A 28 -4.11 -5.11 -1.06
CA LEU A 28 -2.69 -5.32 -0.80
C LEU A 28 -2.51 -6.21 0.42
N ARG A 29 -1.49 -7.08 0.38
CA ARG A 29 -1.02 -7.79 1.57
C ARG A 29 -0.18 -6.87 2.44
N ARG A 30 0.18 -7.34 3.63
CA ARG A 30 1.04 -6.61 4.57
C ARG A 30 2.32 -6.07 3.91
N GLU A 31 3.04 -6.94 3.19
CA GLU A 31 4.30 -6.57 2.54
C GLU A 31 4.08 -5.57 1.39
N GLU A 32 3.04 -5.76 0.59
CA GLU A 32 2.68 -4.87 -0.52
C GLU A 32 2.19 -3.51 -0.03
N ALA A 33 1.42 -3.48 1.06
CA ALA A 33 0.94 -2.25 1.68
C ALA A 33 2.11 -1.44 2.29
N ALA A 34 3.06 -2.12 2.93
CA ALA A 34 4.27 -1.49 3.46
C ALA A 34 5.14 -0.93 2.32
N ALA A 35 5.34 -1.71 1.25
CA ALA A 35 6.08 -1.26 0.08
C ALA A 35 5.38 -0.08 -0.63
N TYR A 36 4.05 -0.06 -0.68
CA TYR A 36 3.27 1.02 -1.30
C TYR A 36 3.52 2.38 -0.64
N ILE A 37 3.70 2.41 0.69
CA ILE A 37 4.02 3.64 1.43
C ILE A 37 5.52 3.80 1.72
N ALA A 38 6.38 3.00 1.06
CA ALA A 38 7.84 3.01 1.20
C ALA A 38 8.38 2.75 2.62
N VAL A 39 7.74 1.86 3.40
CA VAL A 39 8.22 1.47 4.74
C VAL A 39 8.46 -0.03 4.88
N SER A 40 9.17 -0.43 5.94
CA SER A 40 9.34 -1.85 6.27
C SER A 40 8.04 -2.48 6.80
N PRO A 41 7.78 -3.79 6.59
CA PRO A 41 6.57 -4.45 7.08
C PRO A 41 6.39 -4.38 8.61
N SER A 42 7.49 -4.42 9.35
CA SER A 42 7.48 -4.30 10.82
C SER A 42 7.09 -2.90 11.27
N PHE A 43 7.60 -1.86 10.59
CA PHE A 43 7.21 -0.48 10.87
C PHE A 43 5.75 -0.21 10.48
N PHE A 44 5.30 -0.78 9.36
CA PHE A 44 3.89 -0.70 8.96
C PHE A 44 2.95 -1.25 10.04
N ASP A 45 3.26 -2.39 10.65
CA ASP A 45 2.45 -2.93 11.75
C ASP A 45 2.42 -1.99 12.96
N GLN A 46 3.54 -1.32 13.25
CA GLN A 46 3.63 -0.32 14.30
C GLN A 46 2.70 0.86 13.98
N MET A 47 2.75 1.40 12.75
CA MET A 47 1.86 2.47 12.30
C MET A 47 0.37 2.09 12.38
N VAL A 48 0.03 0.83 12.06
CA VAL A 48 -1.35 0.33 12.19
C VAL A 48 -1.78 0.25 13.67
N LYS A 49 -0.87 -0.14 14.58
CA LYS A 49 -1.13 -0.12 16.04
C LYS A 49 -1.31 1.29 16.57
N ASP A 50 -0.47 2.22 16.10
CA ASP A 50 -0.49 3.64 16.47
C ASP A 50 -1.64 4.42 15.78
N LYS A 51 -2.50 3.73 15.03
CA LYS A 51 -3.67 4.26 14.31
C LYS A 51 -3.32 5.28 13.21
N LEU A 52 -2.06 5.35 12.82
CA LEU A 52 -1.56 6.15 11.70
C LEU A 52 -1.93 5.53 10.34
N MET A 53 -2.21 4.22 10.32
CA MET A 53 -2.59 3.48 9.12
C MET A 53 -3.91 2.71 9.32
N PRO A 54 -4.65 2.41 8.23
CA PRO A 54 -5.91 1.69 8.33
C PRO A 54 -5.68 0.26 8.82
N ARG A 55 -6.64 -0.24 9.61
CA ARG A 55 -6.65 -1.65 10.01
C ARG A 55 -6.94 -2.54 8.80
N ALA A 56 -6.35 -3.72 8.79
CA ALA A 56 -6.63 -4.72 7.77
C ALA A 56 -8.11 -5.10 7.75
N LYS A 57 -8.67 -5.24 6.55
CA LYS A 57 -9.95 -5.94 6.35
C LYS A 57 -9.68 -7.44 6.42
N LYS A 58 -10.36 -8.13 7.34
CA LYS A 58 -10.34 -9.59 7.45
C LYS A 58 -11.39 -10.16 6.52
N VAL A 59 -10.95 -10.77 5.42
CA VAL A 59 -11.82 -11.49 4.49
C VAL A 59 -11.49 -12.97 4.62
N GLY A 60 -12.35 -13.72 5.30
CA GLY A 60 -12.05 -15.09 5.73
C GLY A 60 -10.84 -15.14 6.66
N GLY A 61 -9.81 -15.90 6.26
CA GLY A 61 -8.54 -16.03 7.00
C GLY A 61 -7.42 -15.07 6.57
N ARG A 62 -7.70 -14.13 5.66
CA ARG A 62 -6.69 -13.21 5.11
C ARG A 62 -6.88 -11.77 5.56
N ASN A 63 -5.77 -11.13 5.87
CA ASN A 63 -5.68 -9.69 6.10
C ASN A 63 -5.41 -8.99 4.76
N ILE A 64 -6.32 -8.11 4.35
CA ILE A 64 -6.24 -7.34 3.11
C ILE A 64 -6.33 -5.86 3.45
N TRP A 65 -5.41 -5.06 2.92
CA TRP A 65 -5.44 -3.61 3.01
C TRP A 65 -5.96 -3.02 1.71
N ASP A 66 -6.80 -2.00 1.82
CA ASP A 66 -7.36 -1.30 0.68
C ASP A 66 -6.45 -0.15 0.27
N ARG A 67 -6.08 -0.07 -1.01
CA ARG A 67 -5.19 0.97 -1.53
C ARG A 67 -5.69 2.40 -1.28
N HIS A 68 -6.98 2.71 -1.50
CA HIS A 68 -7.46 4.09 -1.21
C HIS A 68 -7.60 4.33 0.29
N ALA A 69 -7.80 3.29 1.11
CA ALA A 69 -7.74 3.48 2.55
C ALA A 69 -6.32 3.87 2.98
N LEU A 70 -5.28 3.24 2.42
CA LEU A 70 -3.89 3.63 2.68
C LEU A 70 -3.63 5.07 2.23
N ASP A 71 -4.04 5.41 1.01
CA ASP A 71 -3.91 6.75 0.43
C ASP A 71 -4.53 7.84 1.34
N ARG A 72 -5.80 7.65 1.74
CA ARG A 72 -6.51 8.61 2.62
C ARG A 72 -5.90 8.75 4.01
N TYR A 73 -5.22 7.72 4.52
CA TYR A 73 -4.53 7.80 5.82
C TYR A 73 -3.15 8.45 5.65
N PHE A 74 -2.47 8.13 4.55
CA PHE A 74 -1.18 8.71 4.21
C PHE A 74 -1.28 10.23 4.03
N SER A 75 -2.30 10.72 3.30
CA SER A 75 -2.56 12.16 3.15
C SER A 75 -2.93 12.88 4.44
N LYS A 76 -3.17 12.16 5.54
CA LYS A 76 -3.47 12.75 6.86
C LYS A 76 -2.30 12.65 7.83
N LEU A 77 -1.19 12.01 7.42
CA LEU A 77 -0.01 11.95 8.26
C LEU A 77 0.56 13.36 8.43
N PRO A 78 1.02 13.72 9.63
CA PRO A 78 1.66 15.00 9.84
C PRO A 78 3.00 15.07 9.08
N GLY A 79 3.24 16.20 8.41
CA GLY A 79 4.46 16.46 7.63
C GLY A 79 4.31 16.04 6.17
N GLY A 80 4.95 16.81 5.29
CA GLY A 80 4.77 16.71 3.83
C GLY A 80 4.00 17.89 3.25
N ASP A 81 3.31 18.65 4.08
CA ASP A 81 2.96 20.04 3.78
C ASP A 81 4.24 20.86 3.94
N ASP A 82 4.79 21.34 2.82
CA ASP A 82 5.35 22.69 2.83
C ASP A 82 4.13 23.57 3.15
N GLU A 83 4.02 24.11 4.37
CA GLU A 83 3.14 25.26 4.62
C GLU A 83 3.67 26.41 3.76
N GLY A 84 3.32 26.35 2.47
CA GLY A 84 3.78 27.22 1.42
C GLY A 84 2.62 27.47 0.50
N GLU A 85 1.92 28.56 0.82
CA GLU A 85 1.29 29.44 -0.15
C GLU A 85 0.22 28.82 -1.05
N ASP A 86 -1.03 29.12 -0.68
CA ASP A 86 -2.05 29.68 -1.55
C ASP A 86 -1.99 29.24 -3.02
N ASP A 87 -2.94 28.38 -3.39
CA ASP A 87 -3.41 28.20 -4.75
C ASP A 87 -3.87 29.54 -5.39
N GLU A 88 -2.94 30.45 -5.70
CA GLU A 88 -3.13 31.55 -6.65
C GLU A 88 -2.87 31.00 -8.06
N TRP A 89 -3.77 30.14 -8.54
CA TRP A 89 -3.81 29.73 -9.94
C TRP A 89 -4.35 30.88 -10.80
N ASP A 90 -3.53 31.90 -11.05
CA ASP A 90 -3.83 32.93 -12.03
C ASP A 90 -3.50 32.42 -13.44
N PHE A 91 -4.44 31.68 -14.03
CA PHE A 91 -4.44 31.44 -15.47
C PHE A 91 -4.85 32.73 -16.18
N ALA A 92 -3.88 33.61 -16.42
CA ALA A 92 -4.09 34.77 -17.28
C ALA A 92 -4.48 34.31 -18.70
N VAL A 93 -5.65 34.77 -19.13
CA VAL A 93 -6.21 34.69 -20.50
C VAL A 93 -5.67 35.81 -21.37
#